data_AF-A0A1M5NH51-F1
#
_entry.id   AF-A0A1M5NH51-F1
#
_cell.length_a   1.000
_cell.length_b   1.000
_cell.length_c   1.000
_cell.angle_alpha   90.00
_cell.angle_beta   90.00
_cell.angle_gamma   90.00
#
_symmetry.space_group_name_H-M   'P 1'
#
loop_
_entity.id
_entity.type
_entity.pdbx_description
1 polymer ?
#
loop_
_entity_poly.entity_id
_entity_poly.type
_entity_poly.pdbx_seq_one_letter_code
_entity_poly.pdbx_strand_id
1 'polypeptide(L)'
;MILKFIFSKLSLESQVKYLKKKGVALGTRVKDGRKIYIYMLRDLFVEVIYQNDNADQKAEKLSMLRGLKNLNEYLENEFRTTF
;
A
#
# COMPACT_ATOMS: atom_id res chain seq x y z
N MET A 1 1.63 10.34 -14.51
CA MET A 1 1.92 11.41 -13.52
C MET A 1 0.67 12.01 -12.89
N ILE A 2 -0.30 12.52 -13.67
CA ILE A 2 -1.50 13.22 -13.15
C ILE A 2 -2.30 12.39 -12.14
N LEU A 3 -2.57 11.11 -12.44
CA LEU A 3 -3.31 10.22 -11.51
C LEU A 3 -2.65 10.13 -10.14
N LYS A 4 -1.32 10.05 -10.08
CA LYS A 4 -0.57 9.94 -8.81
C LYS A 4 -0.74 11.20 -7.97
N PHE A 5 -0.69 12.36 -8.62
CA PHE A 5 -0.86 13.66 -7.97
C PHE A 5 -2.27 13.83 -7.40
N ILE A 6 -3.28 13.47 -8.19
CA ILE A 6 -4.67 13.48 -7.74
C ILE A 6 -4.85 12.50 -6.58
N PHE A 7 -4.36 11.27 -6.73
CA PHE A 7 -4.44 10.23 -5.70
C PHE A 7 -3.79 10.65 -4.39
N SER A 8 -2.60 11.27 -4.43
CA SER A 8 -1.92 11.75 -3.22
C SER A 8 -2.64 12.88 -2.49
N LYS A 9 -3.55 13.62 -3.15
CA LYS A 9 -4.34 14.69 -2.56
C LYS A 9 -5.67 14.22 -1.97
N LEU A 10 -6.07 12.98 -2.22
CA LEU A 10 -7.29 12.41 -1.66
C LEU A 10 -7.13 12.12 -0.16
N SER A 11 -8.22 12.20 0.59
CA SER A 11 -8.26 11.69 1.97
C SER A 11 -7.96 10.19 2.00
N LEU A 12 -7.46 9.69 3.12
CA LEU A 12 -7.12 8.28 3.29
C LEU A 12 -8.29 7.35 2.92
N GLU A 13 -9.50 7.66 3.40
CA GLU A 13 -10.70 6.89 3.06
C GLU A 13 -10.99 6.89 1.54
N SER A 14 -10.79 8.04 0.88
CA SER A 14 -10.97 8.18 -0.57
C SER A 14 -9.90 7.43 -1.36
N GLN A 15 -8.64 7.45 -0.90
CA GLN A 15 -7.54 6.70 -1.49
C GLN A 15 -7.83 5.19 -1.44
N VAL A 16 -8.25 4.70 -0.28
CA VAL A 16 -8.57 3.29 -0.06
C VAL A 16 -9.79 2.87 -0.88
N LYS A 17 -10.85 3.69 -0.91
CA LYS A 17 -12.02 3.45 -1.77
C LYS A 17 -11.62 3.39 -3.25
N TYR A 18 -10.72 4.28 -3.68
CA TYR A 18 -10.22 4.28 -5.05
C TYR A 18 -9.37 3.03 -5.33
N LEU A 19 -8.52 2.61 -4.40
CA LEU A 19 -7.73 1.36 -4.51
C LEU A 19 -8.62 0.13 -4.61
N LYS A 20 -9.63 0.00 -3.75
CA LYS A 20 -10.59 -1.12 -3.81
C LYS A 20 -11.34 -1.16 -5.14
N LYS A 21 -11.60 0.00 -5.76
CA LYS A 21 -12.33 0.11 -7.03
C LYS A 21 -11.45 -0.06 -8.28
N LYS A 22 -10.20 0.37 -8.24
CA LYS A 22 -9.32 0.53 -9.43
C LYS A 22 -7.95 -0.12 -9.30
N GLY A 23 -7.52 -0.44 -8.10
CA GLY A 23 -6.28 -1.15 -7.84
C GLY A 23 -6.45 -2.66 -7.98
N VAL A 24 -5.33 -3.34 -8.23
CA VAL A 24 -5.21 -4.79 -8.21
C VAL A 24 -4.61 -5.19 -6.86
N ALA A 25 -5.28 -6.05 -6.11
CA ALA A 25 -4.70 -6.61 -4.89
C ALA A 25 -3.57 -7.57 -5.27
N LEU A 26 -2.36 -7.31 -4.80
CA LEU A 26 -1.21 -8.18 -5.05
C LEU A 26 -1.05 -9.25 -3.96
N GLY A 27 -1.60 -8.98 -2.76
CA GLY A 27 -1.58 -9.90 -1.65
C GLY A 27 -1.42 -9.19 -0.32
N THR A 28 -1.08 -9.97 0.70
CA THR A 28 -0.86 -9.47 2.05
C THR A 28 0.44 -10.03 2.60
N ARG A 29 1.11 -9.26 3.44
CA ARG A 29 2.28 -9.69 4.19
C ARG A 29 2.11 -9.34 5.67
N VAL A 30 2.82 -10.06 6.53
CA VAL A 30 2.87 -9.76 7.97
C VAL A 30 4.21 -9.11 8.26
N LYS A 31 4.20 -7.98 8.96
CA LYS A 31 5.40 -7.27 9.41
C LYS A 31 5.15 -6.76 10.83
N ASP A 32 6.08 -7.03 11.75
CA ASP A 32 6.00 -6.59 13.15
C ASP A 32 4.66 -6.95 13.82
N GLY A 33 4.10 -8.11 13.48
CA GLY A 33 2.79 -8.57 13.98
C GLY A 33 1.57 -7.88 13.35
N ARG A 34 1.76 -6.99 12.37
CA ARG A 34 0.70 -6.29 11.63
C ARG A 34 0.55 -6.81 10.22
N LYS A 35 -0.69 -6.89 9.74
CA LYS A 35 -1.00 -7.28 8.36
C LYS A 35 -1.01 -6.08 7.42
N ILE A 36 -0.10 -6.11 6.43
CA ILE A 36 0.03 -5.10 5.39
C ILE A 36 -0.59 -5.65 4.10
N TYR A 37 -1.50 -4.88 3.51
CA TYR A 37 -2.15 -5.20 2.25
C TYR A 37 -1.48 -4.43 1.12
N ILE A 38 -1.07 -5.14 0.07
CA ILE A 38 -0.37 -4.53 -1.06
C ILE A 38 -1.31 -4.46 -2.26
N TYR A 39 -1.41 -3.27 -2.83
CA TYR A 39 -2.18 -3.00 -4.04
C TYR A 39 -1.28 -2.38 -5.11
N MET A 40 -1.59 -2.69 -6.36
CA MET A 40 -1.02 -2.03 -7.54
C MET A 40 -2.07 -1.14 -8.18
N LEU A 41 -1.76 0.13 -8.34
CA LEU A 41 -2.57 1.10 -9.07
C LEU A 41 -1.77 1.61 -10.27
N ARG A 42 -1.95 0.96 -11.43
CA ARG A 42 -1.09 1.16 -12.62
C ARG A 42 0.39 0.89 -12.26
N ASP A 43 1.24 1.90 -12.29
CA ASP A 43 2.68 1.83 -11.98
C ASP A 43 3.01 2.27 -10.54
N LEU A 44 1.99 2.42 -9.69
CA LEU A 44 2.13 2.78 -8.28
C LEU A 44 1.83 1.56 -7.40
N PHE A 45 2.72 1.26 -6.47
CA PHE A 45 2.48 0.27 -5.43
C PHE A 45 2.03 0.98 -4.17
N VAL A 46 1.05 0.41 -3.49
CA VAL A 46 0.46 1.01 -2.29
C VAL A 46 0.30 -0.05 -1.22
N GLU A 47 0.92 0.19 -0.08
CA GLU A 47 0.71 -0.60 1.13
C GLU A 47 -0.37 0.07 1.98
N VAL A 48 -1.31 -0.73 2.47
CA VAL A 48 -2.39 -0.28 3.35
C VAL A 48 -2.39 -1.14 4.60
N ILE A 49 -2.41 -0.50 5.76
CA ILE A 49 -2.65 -1.13 7.05
C ILE A 49 -4.05 -0.75 7.49
N TYR A 50 -4.84 -1.74 7.85
CA TYR A 50 -6.21 -1.56 8.31
C TYR A 50 -6.33 -1.76 9.81
N GLN A 51 -7.38 -1.18 10.38
CA GLN A 51 -7.76 -1.42 11.77
C GLN A 51 -8.00 -2.90 11.99
N ASN A 52 -7.46 -3.42 13.08
CA ASN A 52 -7.53 -4.84 13.44
C ASN A 52 -7.07 -5.77 12.30
N ASP A 53 -6.19 -5.27 11.42
CA ASP A 53 -5.65 -6.02 10.29
C ASP A 53 -6.72 -6.59 9.34
N ASN A 54 -7.89 -5.95 9.32
CA ASN A 54 -9.04 -6.36 8.53
C ASN A 54 -9.33 -5.36 7.40
N ALA A 55 -9.22 -5.81 6.15
CA ALA A 55 -9.47 -4.98 4.96
C ALA A 55 -10.89 -4.41 4.86
N ASP A 56 -11.87 -4.94 5.58
CA ASP A 56 -13.23 -4.39 5.63
C ASP A 56 -13.38 -3.21 6.59
N GLN A 57 -12.39 -3.00 7.46
CA GLN A 57 -12.36 -1.87 8.38
C GLN A 57 -11.69 -0.65 7.76
N LYS A 58 -11.59 0.43 8.54
CA LYS A 58 -10.94 1.67 8.12
C LYS A 58 -9.44 1.44 7.97
N ALA A 59 -8.85 2.07 6.96
CA ALA A 59 -7.39 2.12 6.86
C ALA A 59 -6.84 3.04 7.94
N GLU A 60 -5.78 2.61 8.60
CA GLU A 60 -5.01 3.40 9.57
C GLU A 60 -3.90 4.16 8.86
N LYS A 61 -3.22 3.48 7.94
CA LYS A 61 -2.03 3.99 7.27
C LYS A 61 -1.99 3.53 5.83
N LEU A 62 -1.49 4.40 4.96
CA LEU A 62 -1.24 4.12 3.57
C LEU A 62 0.15 4.63 3.19
N SER A 63 0.97 3.77 2.62
CA SER A 63 2.31 4.09 2.13
C SER A 63 2.37 3.88 0.63
N MET A 64 2.85 4.87 -0.12
CA MET A 64 2.96 4.79 -1.58
C MET A 64 4.41 4.57 -2.01
N LEU A 65 4.65 3.51 -2.77
CA LEU A 65 5.94 3.15 -3.35
C LEU A 65 5.88 3.34 -4.87
N ARG A 66 6.78 4.16 -5.41
CA ARG A 66 6.75 4.58 -6.82
C ARG A 66 7.53 3.62 -7.69
N GLY A 67 6.85 2.74 -8.42
CA GLY A 67 7.51 1.82 -9.36
C GLY A 67 8.22 0.64 -8.69
N LEU A 68 8.57 -0.35 -9.51
CA LEU A 68 9.05 -1.65 -9.04
C LEU A 68 10.42 -1.57 -8.35
N LYS A 69 11.30 -0.69 -8.82
CA LYS A 69 12.63 -0.50 -8.21
C LYS A 69 12.52 -0.08 -6.74
N ASN A 70 11.69 0.93 -6.44
CA ASN A 70 11.49 1.39 -5.07
C ASN A 70 10.77 0.35 -4.21
N LEU A 71 9.88 -0.47 -4.80
CA LEU A 71 9.28 -1.60 -4.10
C LEU A 71 10.36 -2.63 -3.73
N ASN A 72 11.20 -3.02 -4.67
CA ASN A 72 12.27 -4.00 -4.45
C ASN A 72 13.29 -3.49 -3.43
N GLU A 73 13.76 -2.26 -3.56
CA GLU A 73 14.70 -1.64 -2.60
C GLU A 73 14.09 -1.59 -1.20
N TYR A 74 12.81 -1.25 -1.09
CA TYR A 74 12.10 -1.25 0.19
C TYR A 74 12.03 -2.65 0.81
N LEU A 75 11.64 -3.66 0.03
CA LEU A 75 11.56 -5.05 0.48
C LEU A 75 12.94 -5.62 0.83
N GLU A 76 13.97 -5.29 0.06
CA GLU A 76 15.35 -5.73 0.30
C GLU A 76 15.93 -5.09 1.57
N ASN A 77 15.72 -3.78 1.76
CA ASN A 77 16.12 -3.11 2.98
C ASN A 77 15.44 -3.72 4.21
N GLU A 78 14.13 -3.98 4.12
CA GLU A 78 13.42 -4.66 5.21
C GLU A 78 14.01 -6.04 5.49
N PHE A 79 14.25 -6.85 4.45
CA PHE A 79 14.86 -8.17 4.60
C PHE A 79 16.21 -8.10 5.33
N ARG A 80 17.10 -7.19 4.93
CA ARG A 80 18.42 -6.98 5.55
C ARG A 80 18.36 -6.45 6.99
N THR A 81 17.29 -5.76 7.36
CA THR A 81 17.12 -5.28 8.75
C THR A 81 16.53 -6.33 9.68
N THR A 82 15.84 -7.34 9.14
CA THR A 82 15.19 -8.40 9.91
C THR A 82 16.07 -9.65 10.06
N PHE A 83 17.01 -9.88 9.13
CA PHE A 83 17.91 -11.04 9.08
C PHE A 83 19.37 -10.59 8.95
#